data_AF-A0A9P8F031-F1
#
_entry.id   AF-A0A9P8F031-F1
#
_cell.length_a   1.000
_cell.length_b   1.000
_cell.length_c   1.000
_cell.angle_alpha   90.00
_cell.angle_beta   90.00
_cell.angle_gamma   90.00
#
_symmetry.space_group_name_H-M   'P 1'
#
loop_
_entity.id
_entity.type
_entity.pdbx_description
1 polymer ?
#
loop_
_entity_poly.entity_id
_entity_poly.type
_entity_poly.pdbx_seq_one_letter_code
_entity_poly.pdbx_strand_id
1 'polypeptide(L)'
;MANRAAKSPARQPNTKAIAKPTGFASEGVENYDVSTLKSNDWLICGALSVVALFVRLFRISQPTSVVFDEVHFGGFASKYIKGKFFMDVHPPLAKLLITLAGWLAGFDGEFDFKDIGKDYIEPGVPYVSMRLLPALMGVLTIPIMFMTLKASGCKTTTATMGAGLILFENGLVTQSRLILLDSPLVIFTALTIFAWTSFT
;
A
#
# COMPACT_ATOMS: atom_id res chain seq x y z
N MET A 1 37.07 71.28 19.79
CA MET A 1 36.15 70.36 19.07
C MET A 1 36.89 69.06 18.81
N ALA A 2 36.68 68.03 19.63
CA ALA A 2 37.32 66.72 19.48
C ALA A 2 36.40 65.79 18.67
N ASN A 3 36.85 65.38 17.48
CA ASN A 3 36.08 64.56 16.56
C ASN A 3 36.20 63.08 16.96
N ARG A 4 35.12 62.48 17.48
CA ARG A 4 35.05 61.03 17.79
C ARG A 4 34.79 60.26 16.49
N ALA A 5 35.80 59.57 15.98
CA ALA A 5 35.62 58.60 14.91
C ALA A 5 34.83 57.38 15.43
N ALA A 6 33.62 57.16 14.92
CA ALA A 6 32.83 55.97 15.18
C ALA A 6 33.45 54.76 14.46
N LYS A 7 33.91 53.75 15.22
CA LYS A 7 34.29 52.45 14.65
C LYS A 7 33.03 51.69 14.26
N SER A 8 32.91 51.30 12.99
CA SER A 8 31.86 50.39 12.51
C SER A 8 31.90 49.05 13.27
N PRO A 9 30.73 48.47 13.64
CA PRO A 9 30.71 47.17 14.28
C PRO A 9 31.11 46.09 13.28
N ALA A 10 32.11 45.28 13.66
CA ALA A 10 32.55 44.13 12.88
C ALA A 10 31.42 43.11 12.74
N ARG A 11 31.20 42.63 11.51
CA ARG A 11 30.23 41.57 11.18
C ARG A 11 30.66 40.27 11.88
N GLN A 12 29.92 39.85 12.90
CA GLN A 12 30.12 38.54 13.51
C GLN A 12 29.77 37.44 12.48
N PRO A 13 30.65 36.44 12.26
CA PRO A 13 30.30 35.31 11.42
C PRO A 13 29.17 34.52 12.08
N ASN A 14 28.05 34.38 11.36
CA ASN A 14 26.91 33.59 11.79
C ASN A 14 27.26 32.10 11.68
N THR A 15 28.00 31.58 12.65
CA THR A 15 28.20 30.15 12.84
C THR A 15 26.90 29.56 13.37
N LYS A 16 25.97 29.26 12.46
CA LYS A 16 24.89 28.31 12.76
C LYS A 16 25.58 27.01 13.17
N ALA A 17 25.44 26.66 14.45
CA ALA A 17 25.93 25.40 14.98
C ALA A 17 25.37 24.27 14.12
N ILE A 18 26.25 23.51 13.48
CA ILE A 18 25.90 22.28 12.78
C ILE A 18 25.39 21.33 13.87
N ALA A 19 24.10 21.00 13.82
CA ALA A 19 23.51 20.05 14.75
C ALA A 19 24.29 18.74 14.67
N LYS A 20 24.83 18.26 15.81
CA LYS A 20 25.53 16.98 15.86
C LYS A 20 24.58 15.88 15.37
N PRO A 21 25.03 14.94 14.52
CA PRO A 21 24.21 13.82 14.09
C PRO A 21 23.88 12.96 15.32
N THR A 22 22.60 12.81 15.64
CA THR A 22 22.11 12.09 16.82
C THR A 22 21.99 10.58 16.56
N GLY A 23 22.94 9.97 15.85
CA GLY A 23 22.85 8.57 15.45
C GLY A 23 24.20 7.88 15.29
N PHE A 24 24.15 6.56 15.11
CA PHE A 24 25.32 5.69 14.87
C PHE A 24 25.88 5.79 13.44
N ALA A 25 25.35 6.70 12.62
CA ALA A 25 25.77 6.86 11.23
C ALA A 25 27.19 7.45 11.16
N SER A 26 28.03 6.87 10.30
CA SER A 26 29.35 7.43 9.99
C SER A 26 29.22 8.84 9.41
N GLU A 27 30.19 9.70 9.70
CA GLU A 27 30.24 11.04 9.09
C GLU A 27 30.23 10.93 7.56
N GLY A 28 29.37 11.73 6.91
CA GLY A 28 29.19 11.75 5.46
C GLY A 28 28.11 10.81 4.91
N VAL A 29 27.49 9.96 5.73
CA VAL A 29 26.35 9.12 5.31
C VAL A 29 25.05 9.91 5.45
N GLU A 30 24.33 10.09 4.33
CA GLU A 30 22.99 10.66 4.36
C GLU A 30 22.02 9.69 5.04
N ASN A 31 21.25 10.19 6.02
CA ASN A 31 20.25 9.40 6.71
C ASN A 31 18.91 9.46 5.95
N TYR A 32 18.47 8.33 5.42
CA TYR A 32 17.21 8.18 4.70
C TYR A 32 16.10 7.51 5.53
N ASP A 33 16.24 7.51 6.86
CA ASP A 33 15.25 6.95 7.76
C ASP A 33 13.87 7.59 7.54
N VAL A 34 12.93 6.74 7.17
CA VAL A 34 11.53 7.09 6.91
C VAL A 34 10.83 7.69 8.13
N SER A 35 11.32 7.42 9.35
CA SER A 35 10.79 8.04 10.58
C SER A 35 11.09 9.54 10.67
N THR A 36 12.11 10.02 9.94
CA THR A 36 12.59 11.41 9.97
C THR A 36 12.16 12.23 8.74
N LEU A 37 11.19 11.73 7.97
CA LEU A 37 10.70 12.42 6.77
C LEU A 37 10.10 13.79 7.08
N LYS A 38 10.29 14.73 6.14
CA LYS A 38 9.73 16.07 6.21
C LYS A 38 8.20 16.01 6.18
N SER A 39 7.52 16.96 6.83
CA SER A 39 6.05 17.03 6.82
C SER A 39 5.45 17.04 5.40
N ASN A 40 6.12 17.67 4.44
CA ASN A 40 5.68 17.67 3.04
C ASN A 40 5.71 16.27 2.40
N ASP A 41 6.68 15.42 2.76
CA ASP A 41 6.77 14.06 2.22
C ASP A 41 5.61 13.20 2.76
N TRP A 42 5.25 13.36 4.03
CA TRP A 42 4.08 12.73 4.64
C TRP A 42 2.76 13.20 4.01
N LEU A 43 2.63 14.50 3.74
CA LEU A 43 1.46 15.05 3.05
C LEU A 43 1.31 14.47 1.63
N ILE A 44 2.41 14.35 0.89
CA ILE A 44 2.40 13.74 -0.45
C ILE A 44 2.03 12.26 -0.38
N CYS A 45 2.62 11.51 0.56
CA CYS A 45 2.30 10.11 0.78
C CYS A 45 0.81 9.91 1.13
N GLY A 46 0.26 10.76 2.00
CA GLY A 46 -1.16 10.78 2.34
C GLY A 46 -2.04 11.11 1.13
N ALA A 47 -1.69 12.13 0.35
CA ALA A 47 -2.41 12.49 -0.87
C ALA A 47 -2.42 11.35 -1.89
N LEU A 48 -1.27 10.71 -2.14
CA LEU A 48 -1.17 9.53 -3.02
C LEU A 48 -2.06 8.38 -2.52
N SER A 49 -2.13 8.16 -1.21
CA SER A 49 -2.98 7.12 -0.61
C SER A 49 -4.47 7.42 -0.81
N VAL A 50 -4.89 8.68 -0.65
CA VAL A 50 -6.29 9.10 -0.89
C VAL A 50 -6.66 8.94 -2.37
N VAL A 51 -5.78 9.34 -3.28
CA VAL A 51 -6.00 9.16 -4.72
C VAL A 51 -6.05 7.67 -5.07
N ALA A 52 -5.16 6.86 -4.51
CA ALA A 52 -5.15 5.41 -4.72
C ALA A 52 -6.44 4.75 -4.20
N LEU A 53 -6.95 5.20 -3.05
CA LEU A 53 -8.23 4.76 -2.51
C LEU A 53 -9.35 5.04 -3.51
N PHE A 54 -9.43 6.27 -4.04
CA PHE A 54 -10.44 6.61 -5.04
C PHE A 54 -10.30 5.74 -6.30
N VAL A 55 -9.10 5.65 -6.89
CA VAL A 55 -8.87 4.92 -8.15
C VAL A 55 -9.22 3.43 -8.00
N ARG A 56 -8.78 2.77 -6.91
CA ARG A 56 -9.00 1.33 -6.73
C ARG A 56 -10.41 1.00 -6.26
N LEU A 57 -11.04 1.83 -5.42
CA LEU A 57 -12.37 1.53 -4.89
C LEU A 57 -13.50 2.07 -5.78
N PHE A 58 -13.18 2.90 -6.80
CA PHE A 58 -14.19 3.44 -7.71
C PHE A 58 -15.00 2.31 -8.35
N ARG A 59 -16.31 2.29 -8.06
CA ARG A 59 -17.27 1.28 -8.55
C ARG A 59 -16.89 -0.18 -8.25
N ILE A 60 -16.33 -0.46 -7.08
CA ILE A 60 -15.90 -1.82 -6.68
C ILE A 60 -17.03 -2.88 -6.70
N SER A 61 -18.29 -2.45 -6.57
CA SER A 61 -19.46 -3.31 -6.74
C SER A 61 -19.68 -3.79 -8.17
N GLN A 62 -19.04 -3.19 -9.16
CA GLN A 62 -19.10 -3.61 -10.55
C GLN A 62 -17.83 -4.36 -10.95
N PRO A 63 -17.95 -5.54 -11.61
CA PRO A 63 -19.20 -6.19 -12.07
C PRO A 63 -19.93 -6.96 -10.96
N THR A 64 -21.25 -7.16 -11.08
CA THR A 64 -22.08 -7.88 -10.09
C THR A 64 -22.03 -9.40 -10.23
N SER A 65 -21.19 -9.90 -11.13
CA SER A 65 -21.03 -11.31 -11.43
C SER A 65 -19.62 -11.82 -11.12
N VAL A 66 -19.50 -13.14 -11.02
CA VAL A 66 -18.23 -13.85 -10.85
C VAL A 66 -17.34 -13.62 -12.07
N VAL A 67 -16.09 -13.19 -11.85
CA VAL A 67 -15.12 -12.93 -12.91
C VAL A 67 -13.90 -13.80 -12.75
N PHE A 68 -13.38 -14.36 -13.85
CA PHE A 68 -12.08 -15.04 -13.91
C PHE A 68 -11.84 -15.94 -12.68
N ASP A 69 -10.71 -15.79 -12.00
CA ASP A 69 -10.26 -16.60 -10.87
C ASP A 69 -11.07 -16.43 -9.57
N GLU A 70 -12.09 -15.56 -9.54
CA GLU A 70 -13.05 -15.54 -8.43
C GLU A 70 -13.78 -16.89 -8.29
N VAL A 71 -13.92 -17.66 -9.38
CA VAL A 71 -14.46 -19.02 -9.36
C VAL A 71 -13.64 -19.95 -8.44
N HIS A 72 -12.32 -19.80 -8.46
CA HIS A 72 -11.39 -20.61 -7.69
C HIS A 72 -11.34 -20.11 -6.25
N PHE A 73 -11.05 -18.82 -6.04
CA PHE A 73 -10.78 -18.28 -4.72
C PHE A 73 -12.04 -18.09 -3.87
N GLY A 74 -13.17 -17.73 -4.49
CA GLY A 74 -14.48 -17.75 -3.82
C GLY A 74 -14.91 -19.18 -3.47
N GLY A 75 -14.67 -20.13 -4.38
CA GLY A 75 -14.91 -21.56 -4.13
C GLY A 75 -14.10 -22.09 -2.94
N PHE A 76 -12.82 -21.68 -2.82
CA PHE A 76 -11.99 -22.03 -1.67
C PHE A 76 -12.47 -21.36 -0.38
N ALA A 77 -12.91 -20.10 -0.42
CA ALA A 77 -13.48 -19.43 0.74
C ALA A 77 -14.70 -20.19 1.29
N SER A 78 -15.56 -20.68 0.40
CA SER A 78 -16.72 -21.50 0.76
C SER A 78 -16.30 -22.82 1.43
N LYS A 79 -15.24 -23.47 0.94
CA LYS A 79 -14.69 -24.70 1.53
C LYS A 79 -14.08 -24.46 2.91
N TYR A 80 -13.38 -23.34 3.10
CA TYR A 80 -12.83 -22.96 4.41
C TYR A 80 -13.94 -22.73 5.44
N ILE A 81 -15.00 -21.98 5.08
CA ILE A 81 -16.15 -21.74 5.97
C ILE A 81 -16.84 -23.05 6.34
N LYS A 82 -17.01 -23.96 5.37
CA LYS A 82 -17.62 -25.28 5.58
C LYS A 82 -16.70 -26.30 6.26
N GLY A 83 -15.45 -25.94 6.56
CA GLY A 83 -14.47 -26.86 7.17
C GLY A 83 -14.15 -28.08 6.29
N LYS A 84 -14.27 -27.97 4.97
CA LYS A 84 -14.01 -29.07 4.02
C LYS A 84 -12.57 -29.04 3.56
N PHE A 85 -11.88 -30.17 3.69
CA PHE A 85 -10.53 -30.32 3.14
C PHE A 85 -10.53 -30.20 1.61
N PHE A 86 -9.50 -29.55 1.07
CA PHE A 86 -9.24 -29.46 -0.36
C PHE A 86 -7.74 -29.31 -0.63
N MET A 87 -7.33 -29.65 -1.84
CA MET A 87 -5.97 -29.41 -2.32
C MET A 87 -5.94 -28.18 -3.22
N ASP A 88 -4.89 -27.38 -3.08
CA ASP A 88 -4.58 -26.22 -3.93
C ASP A 88 -3.05 -26.09 -4.07
N VAL A 89 -2.61 -25.49 -5.17
CA VAL A 89 -1.18 -25.27 -5.46
C VAL A 89 -0.61 -24.09 -4.66
N HIS A 90 -1.46 -23.14 -4.23
CA HIS A 90 -1.01 -21.93 -3.54
C HIS A 90 -1.00 -22.11 -2.02
N PRO A 91 -0.08 -21.44 -1.30
CA PRO A 91 -0.12 -21.33 0.15
C PRO A 91 -1.46 -20.73 0.66
N PRO A 92 -1.88 -21.05 1.90
CA PRO A 92 -3.24 -20.77 2.36
C PRO A 92 -3.49 -19.31 2.77
N LEU A 93 -2.45 -18.53 3.12
CA LEU A 93 -2.59 -17.23 3.78
C LEU A 93 -3.53 -16.26 3.04
N ALA A 94 -3.32 -16.02 1.74
CA ALA A 94 -4.14 -15.10 0.96
C ALA A 94 -5.61 -15.54 0.92
N LYS A 95 -5.85 -16.85 0.77
CA LYS A 95 -7.21 -17.41 0.75
C LYS A 95 -7.89 -17.29 2.11
N LEU A 96 -7.15 -17.49 3.20
CA LEU A 96 -7.66 -17.32 4.56
C LEU A 96 -8.03 -15.87 4.86
N LEU A 97 -7.24 -14.89 4.39
CA LEU A 97 -7.58 -13.47 4.53
C LEU A 97 -8.88 -13.12 3.77
N ILE A 98 -9.02 -13.58 2.53
CA ILE A 98 -10.25 -13.40 1.74
C ILE A 98 -11.45 -14.07 2.43
N THR A 99 -11.25 -15.30 2.93
CA THR A 99 -12.27 -16.03 3.69
C THR A 99 -12.69 -15.27 4.93
N LEU A 100 -11.73 -14.71 5.68
CA LEU A 100 -11.99 -13.89 6.85
C LEU A 100 -12.82 -12.65 6.49
N ALA A 101 -12.50 -11.96 5.40
CA ALA A 101 -13.27 -10.81 4.92
C ALA A 101 -14.71 -11.21 4.54
N GLY A 102 -14.90 -12.35 3.86
CA GLY A 102 -16.23 -12.89 3.55
C GLY A 102 -17.01 -13.27 4.82
N TRP A 103 -16.37 -13.99 5.74
CA TRP A 103 -16.96 -14.43 7.00
C TRP A 103 -17.41 -13.25 7.89
N LEU A 104 -16.56 -12.22 8.03
CA LEU A 104 -16.92 -10.99 8.74
C LEU A 104 -18.09 -10.23 8.10
N ALA A 105 -18.26 -10.39 6.78
CA ALA A 105 -19.36 -9.81 6.04
C ALA A 105 -20.63 -10.69 5.99
N GLY A 106 -20.64 -11.82 6.71
CA GLY A 106 -21.79 -12.71 6.81
C GLY A 106 -21.89 -13.76 5.69
N PHE A 107 -20.80 -14.05 4.98
CA PHE A 107 -20.80 -15.13 4.00
C PHE A 107 -20.91 -16.50 4.69
N ASP A 108 -21.87 -17.32 4.26
CA ASP A 108 -22.18 -18.64 4.81
C ASP A 108 -21.51 -19.81 4.07
N GLY A 109 -20.93 -19.55 2.90
CA GLY A 109 -20.29 -20.57 2.07
C GLY A 109 -21.27 -21.39 1.21
N GLU A 110 -22.55 -21.02 1.12
CA GLU A 110 -23.56 -21.75 0.33
C GLU A 110 -23.52 -21.44 -1.17
N PHE A 111 -22.94 -20.31 -1.56
CA PHE A 111 -22.84 -19.93 -2.98
C PHE A 111 -21.88 -20.81 -3.78
N ASP A 112 -22.31 -21.23 -4.98
CA ASP A 112 -21.56 -22.11 -5.87
C ASP A 112 -20.82 -21.35 -6.97
N PHE A 113 -19.55 -21.06 -6.70
CA PHE A 113 -18.60 -20.34 -7.56
C PHE A 113 -18.17 -21.07 -8.85
N LYS A 114 -18.85 -22.13 -9.30
CA LYS A 114 -18.40 -22.95 -10.44
C LYS A 114 -18.23 -22.24 -11.77
N ASP A 115 -19.05 -21.23 -12.06
CA ASP A 115 -19.16 -20.66 -13.40
C ASP A 115 -18.92 -19.16 -13.39
N ILE A 116 -18.14 -18.69 -14.36
CA ILE A 116 -17.95 -17.26 -14.62
C ILE A 116 -19.27 -16.66 -15.11
N GLY A 117 -19.60 -15.46 -14.62
CA GLY A 117 -20.82 -14.75 -15.01
C GLY A 117 -22.02 -15.02 -14.11
N LYS A 118 -21.92 -15.92 -13.11
CA LYS A 118 -22.97 -16.08 -12.09
C LYS A 118 -23.18 -14.80 -11.31
N ASP A 119 -24.43 -14.44 -11.08
CA ASP A 119 -24.79 -13.22 -10.34
C ASP A 119 -24.60 -13.40 -8.83
N TYR A 120 -24.10 -12.34 -8.19
CA TYR A 120 -23.93 -12.30 -6.74
C TYR A 120 -25.13 -11.71 -5.99
N ILE A 121 -26.02 -10.97 -6.68
CA ILE A 121 -27.10 -10.21 -6.05
C ILE A 121 -28.24 -11.14 -5.62
N GLU A 122 -28.75 -11.97 -6.53
CA GLU A 122 -29.86 -12.89 -6.21
C GLU A 122 -29.55 -13.80 -5.01
N PRO A 123 -28.33 -14.38 -4.89
CA PRO A 123 -27.98 -15.26 -3.76
C PRO A 123 -27.49 -14.51 -2.52
N GLY A 124 -27.42 -13.17 -2.55
CA GLY A 124 -27.03 -12.36 -1.39
C GLY A 124 -25.56 -12.50 -0.96
N VAL A 125 -24.65 -12.77 -1.89
CA VAL A 125 -23.23 -12.96 -1.57
C VAL A 125 -22.59 -11.62 -1.20
N PRO A 126 -21.84 -11.50 -0.09
CA PRO A 126 -21.16 -10.26 0.27
C PRO A 126 -19.85 -10.06 -0.54
N TYR A 127 -19.93 -10.17 -1.86
CA TYR A 127 -18.77 -10.10 -2.77
C TYR A 127 -18.04 -8.76 -2.71
N VAL A 128 -18.75 -7.66 -2.44
CA VAL A 128 -18.16 -6.32 -2.30
C VAL A 128 -17.16 -6.28 -1.15
N SER A 129 -17.52 -6.85 0.00
CA SER A 129 -16.64 -6.93 1.17
C SER A 129 -15.45 -7.85 0.90
N MET A 130 -15.66 -8.94 0.17
CA MET A 130 -14.59 -9.85 -0.25
C MET A 130 -13.60 -9.17 -1.22
N ARG A 131 -14.09 -8.31 -2.12
CA ARG A 131 -13.26 -7.48 -3.02
C ARG A 131 -12.58 -6.31 -2.31
N LEU A 132 -13.16 -5.81 -1.23
CA LEU A 132 -12.61 -4.67 -0.49
C LEU A 132 -11.24 -4.99 0.09
N LEU A 133 -11.03 -6.21 0.60
CA LEU A 133 -9.74 -6.63 1.14
C LEU A 133 -8.59 -6.52 0.12
N PRO A 134 -8.62 -7.20 -1.06
CA PRO A 134 -7.57 -7.07 -2.05
C PRO A 134 -7.46 -5.63 -2.57
N ALA A 135 -8.56 -4.88 -2.68
CA ALA A 135 -8.51 -3.48 -3.10
C ALA A 135 -7.74 -2.62 -2.09
N LEU A 136 -7.99 -2.77 -0.79
CA LEU A 136 -7.27 -2.08 0.27
C LEU A 136 -5.80 -2.49 0.32
N MET A 137 -5.48 -3.77 0.15
CA MET A 137 -4.08 -4.24 0.05
C MET A 137 -3.37 -3.64 -1.17
N GLY A 138 -4.08 -3.53 -2.29
CA GLY A 138 -3.63 -2.76 -3.44
C GLY A 138 -3.33 -1.32 -3.06
N VAL A 139 -4.28 -0.61 -2.43
CA VAL A 139 -4.12 0.79 -1.98
C VAL A 139 -2.87 0.95 -1.12
N LEU A 140 -2.66 0.07 -0.13
CA LEU A 140 -1.48 0.08 0.74
C LEU A 140 -0.16 -0.08 -0.01
N THR A 141 -0.15 -0.67 -1.19
CA THR A 141 1.08 -0.81 -2.00
C THR A 141 1.63 0.56 -2.42
N ILE A 142 0.77 1.57 -2.61
CA ILE A 142 1.22 2.90 -3.07
C ILE A 142 2.06 3.65 -2.03
N PRO A 143 1.58 3.86 -0.77
CA PRO A 143 2.41 4.50 0.23
C PRO A 143 3.66 3.68 0.55
N ILE A 144 3.59 2.34 0.53
CA ILE A 144 4.78 1.50 0.70
C ILE A 144 5.79 1.78 -0.42
N MET A 145 5.39 1.83 -1.69
CA MET A 145 6.32 2.16 -2.77
C MET A 145 6.93 3.55 -2.66
N PHE A 146 6.14 4.54 -2.25
CA PHE A 146 6.68 5.89 -1.98
C PHE A 146 7.73 5.84 -0.87
N MET A 147 7.44 5.18 0.25
CA MET A 147 8.35 5.06 1.39
C MET A 147 9.60 4.25 1.05
N THR A 148 9.49 3.17 0.27
CA THR A 148 10.64 2.39 -0.23
C THR A 148 11.59 3.24 -1.06
N LEU A 149 11.06 4.06 -1.97
CA LEU A 149 11.89 4.96 -2.77
C LEU A 149 12.55 6.05 -1.91
N LYS A 150 11.85 6.54 -0.89
CA LYS A 150 12.42 7.49 0.08
C LYS A 150 13.51 6.85 0.94
N ALA A 151 13.31 5.64 1.44
CA ALA A 151 14.30 4.86 2.17
C ALA A 151 15.54 4.57 1.32
N SER A 152 15.35 4.39 0.00
CA SER A 152 16.44 4.20 -0.97
C SER A 152 17.20 5.50 -1.33
N GLY A 153 16.88 6.63 -0.68
CA GLY A 153 17.52 7.92 -0.92
C GLY A 153 17.04 8.69 -2.14
N CYS A 154 15.90 8.31 -2.73
CA CYS A 154 15.35 9.06 -3.85
C CYS A 154 14.78 10.43 -3.42
N LYS A 155 14.91 11.41 -4.30
CA LYS A 155 14.25 12.71 -4.16
C LYS A 155 12.72 12.52 -4.13
N THR A 156 12.02 13.42 -3.45
CA THR A 156 10.55 13.37 -3.31
C THR A 156 9.84 13.33 -4.67
N THR A 157 10.35 14.05 -5.68
CA THR A 157 9.79 14.02 -7.04
C THR A 157 9.87 12.63 -7.66
N THR A 158 11.03 11.98 -7.58
CA THR A 158 11.25 10.61 -8.07
C THR A 158 10.38 9.60 -7.32
N ALA A 159 10.30 9.71 -5.99
CA ALA A 159 9.44 8.85 -5.17
C ALA A 159 7.95 9.02 -5.53
N THR A 160 7.51 10.26 -5.74
CA THR A 160 6.13 10.58 -6.17
C THR A 160 5.84 10.00 -7.56
N MET A 161 6.76 10.16 -8.51
CA MET A 161 6.60 9.61 -9.86
C MET A 161 6.55 8.09 -9.84
N GLY A 162 7.45 7.42 -9.10
CA GLY A 162 7.46 5.97 -8.98
C GLY A 162 6.18 5.41 -8.37
N ALA A 163 5.69 6.01 -7.27
CA ALA A 163 4.41 5.65 -6.68
C ALA A 163 3.23 5.96 -7.63
N GLY A 164 3.29 7.07 -8.36
CA GLY A 164 2.29 7.46 -9.36
C GLY A 164 2.18 6.49 -10.52
N LEU A 165 3.31 5.97 -11.02
CA LEU A 165 3.31 4.94 -12.07
C LEU A 165 2.57 3.68 -11.63
N ILE A 166 2.80 3.22 -10.39
CA ILE A 166 2.11 2.05 -9.82
C ILE A 166 0.64 2.36 -9.51
N LEU A 167 0.32 3.60 -9.11
CA LEU A 167 -1.05 4.04 -8.82
C LEU A 167 -1.93 4.01 -10.07
N PHE A 168 -1.40 4.48 -11.21
CA PHE A 168 -2.14 4.57 -12.48
C PHE A 168 -1.87 3.38 -13.43
N GLU A 169 -1.26 2.30 -12.93
CA GLU A 169 -1.07 1.08 -13.72
C GLU A 169 -2.38 0.27 -13.75
N ASN A 170 -2.91 0.04 -14.96
CA ASN A 170 -4.24 -0.56 -15.15
C ASN A 170 -4.31 -2.05 -14.81
N GLY A 171 -3.25 -2.82 -15.04
CA GLY A 171 -3.15 -4.23 -14.64
C GLY A 171 -3.24 -4.40 -13.12
N LEU A 172 -2.44 -3.65 -12.35
CA LEU A 172 -2.48 -3.67 -10.88
C LEU A 172 -3.80 -3.12 -10.33
N VAL A 173 -4.39 -2.11 -10.97
CA VAL A 173 -5.73 -1.62 -10.62
C VAL A 173 -6.78 -2.71 -10.88
N THR A 174 -6.75 -3.37 -12.03
CA THR A 174 -7.74 -4.40 -12.38
C THR A 174 -7.65 -5.60 -11.45
N GLN A 175 -6.44 -6.12 -11.24
CA GLN A 175 -6.18 -7.28 -10.40
C GLN A 175 -6.53 -7.03 -8.93
N SER A 176 -6.31 -5.81 -8.42
CA SER A 176 -6.63 -5.50 -7.02
C SER A 176 -8.10 -5.34 -6.71
N ARG A 177 -8.96 -5.20 -7.72
CA ARG A 177 -10.41 -5.00 -7.53
C ARG A 177 -11.21 -6.28 -7.42
N LEU A 178 -10.63 -7.42 -7.78
CA LEU A 178 -11.29 -8.71 -7.83
C LEU A 178 -10.88 -9.58 -6.63
N ILE A 179 -11.62 -10.66 -6.38
CA ILE A 179 -11.29 -11.63 -5.31
C ILE A 179 -10.11 -12.49 -5.76
N LEU A 180 -8.91 -11.91 -5.81
CA LEU A 180 -7.67 -12.52 -6.27
C LEU A 180 -6.60 -12.54 -5.17
N LEU A 181 -5.70 -13.52 -5.26
CA LEU A 181 -4.59 -13.71 -4.32
C LEU A 181 -3.49 -12.66 -4.47
N ASP A 182 -3.42 -12.04 -5.64
CA ASP A 182 -2.21 -11.35 -6.07
C ASP A 182 -2.01 -10.04 -5.33
N SER A 183 -3.10 -9.39 -4.87
CA SER A 183 -2.97 -8.17 -4.06
C SER A 183 -2.28 -8.42 -2.72
N PRO A 184 -2.70 -9.42 -1.91
CA PRO A 184 -1.91 -9.91 -0.79
C PRO A 184 -0.44 -10.19 -1.15
N LEU A 185 -0.19 -10.90 -2.26
CA LEU A 185 1.16 -11.24 -2.69
C LEU A 185 2.01 -9.98 -2.97
N VAL A 186 1.48 -9.03 -3.74
CA VAL A 186 2.17 -7.80 -4.12
C VAL A 186 2.46 -6.93 -2.90
N ILE A 187 1.51 -6.75 -1.98
CA ILE A 187 1.75 -5.93 -0.78
C ILE A 187 2.78 -6.57 0.14
N PHE A 188 2.74 -7.90 0.36
CA PHE A 188 3.75 -8.56 1.19
C PHE A 188 5.13 -8.54 0.54
N THR A 189 5.20 -8.60 -0.80
CA THR A 189 6.45 -8.42 -1.54
C THR A 189 6.97 -6.99 -1.37
N ALA A 190 6.11 -5.98 -1.54
CA ALA A 190 6.47 -4.58 -1.37
C ALA A 190 6.92 -4.27 0.06
N LEU A 191 6.24 -4.82 1.07
CA LEU A 191 6.63 -4.72 2.48
C LEU A 191 7.97 -5.39 2.76
N THR A 192 8.24 -6.54 2.14
CA THR A 192 9.53 -7.23 2.27
C THR A 192 10.66 -6.36 1.74
N ILE A 193 10.48 -5.78 0.54
CA ILE A 193 11.46 -4.87 -0.06
C ILE A 193 11.62 -3.63 0.81
N PHE A 194 10.52 -3.03 1.28
CA PHE A 194 10.55 -1.86 2.14
C PHE A 194 11.31 -2.10 3.44
N ALA A 195 10.99 -3.19 4.14
CA ALA A 195 11.64 -3.58 5.38
C ALA A 195 13.13 -3.84 5.15
N TRP A 196 13.50 -4.50 4.04
CA TRP A 196 14.89 -4.71 3.67
C TRP A 196 15.62 -3.38 3.43
N THR A 197 15.04 -2.47 2.63
CA THR A 197 15.64 -1.15 2.35
C THR A 197 15.75 -0.24 3.57
N SER A 198 14.88 -0.42 4.57
CA SER A 198 14.91 0.37 5.80
C SER A 198 15.82 -0.23 6.87
N PHE A 199 16.22 -1.50 6.70
CA PHE A 199 17.12 -2.19 7.61
C PHE A 199 18.60 -1.92 7.29
N THR A 200 18.92 -1.72 6.00
CA THR A 200 20.26 -1.41 5.49
C THR A 200 20.60 0.07 5.61
#